data_AF-A0A7V4EG60-F1
#
_entry.id   AF-A0A7V4EG60-F1
#
_cell.length_a   1.000
_cell.length_b   1.000
_cell.length_c   1.000
_cell.angle_alpha   90.00
_cell.angle_beta   90.00
_cell.angle_gamma   90.00
#
_symmetry.space_group_name_H-M   'P 1'
#
loop_
_entity.id
_entity.type
_entity.pdbx_description
1 polymer ?
#
loop_
_entity_poly.entity_id
_entity_poly.type
_entity_poly.pdbx_seq_one_letter_code
_entity_poly.pdbx_strand_id
1 'polypeptide(L)' 'MRREDHFRPFFSWLSDLEREVARRTQAVPLFSGITAQGWPYCPGVGRLTEAFRVPGGLVWWKEVGGEVRWMWQPLTPGE' A
#
# COMPACT_ATOMS: atom_id res chain seq x y z
N MET A 1 9.05 9.72 -9.51
CA MET A 1 9.57 9.57 -8.13
C MET A 1 11.09 9.52 -8.24
N ARG A 2 11.81 10.36 -7.47
CA ARG A 2 13.27 10.59 -7.65
C ARG A 2 14.06 9.51 -6.92
N ARG A 3 15.32 9.28 -7.30
CA ARG A 3 16.17 8.21 -6.73
C ARG A 3 16.43 8.34 -5.21
N GLU A 4 16.25 9.55 -4.66
CA GLU A 4 16.37 9.88 -3.23
C GLU A 4 15.25 9.29 -2.36
N ASP A 5 14.17 8.87 -3.01
CA ASP A 5 12.97 8.33 -2.37
C ASP A 5 13.22 6.92 -1.76
N HIS A 6 14.27 6.22 -2.19
CA HIS A 6 14.58 4.86 -1.74
C HIS A 6 15.01 4.74 -0.26
N PHE A 7 15.41 5.83 0.39
CA PHE A 7 15.98 5.83 1.75
C PHE A 7 15.07 6.46 2.81
N ARG A 8 13.88 6.91 2.41
CA ARG A 8 12.95 7.53 3.33
C ARG A 8 12.18 6.45 4.10
N PRO A 9 12.06 6.55 5.45
CA PRO A 9 11.31 5.58 6.24
C PRO A 9 9.85 5.48 5.78
N PHE A 10 9.27 4.28 5.78
CA PHE A 10 7.87 4.03 5.38
C PHE A 10 6.87 5.05 5.97
N PHE A 11 7.02 5.39 7.25
CA PHE A 11 6.13 6.34 7.92
C PHE A 11 6.18 7.75 7.34
N SER A 12 7.29 8.16 6.72
CA SER A 12 7.38 9.44 6.01
C SER A 12 6.63 9.45 4.67
N TRP A 13 6.17 8.28 4.21
CA TRP A 13 5.48 8.10 2.93
C TRP A 13 3.99 7.83 3.10
N LEU A 14 3.55 7.55 4.32
CA LEU A 14 2.20 7.09 4.58
C LEU A 14 1.14 8.02 3.95
N SER A 15 1.26 9.33 4.16
CA SER A 15 0.32 10.31 3.58
C SER A 15 0.38 10.39 2.05
N ASP A 16 1.55 10.22 1.45
CA ASP A 16 1.69 10.23 -0.02
C ASP A 16 1.09 8.95 -0.62
N LEU A 17 1.27 7.81 0.05
CA LEU A 17 0.65 6.54 -0.33
C LEU A 17 -0.87 6.60 -0.17
N GLU A 18 -1.39 7.15 0.92
CA GLU A 18 -2.83 7.34 1.10
C GLU A 18 -3.42 8.21 -0.01
N ARG A 19 -2.77 9.33 -0.35
CA ARG A 19 -3.18 10.17 -1.48
C ARG A 19 -3.19 9.41 -2.81
N GLU A 20 -2.17 8.60 -3.05
CA GLU A 20 -2.07 7.81 -4.27
C GLU A 20 -3.15 6.71 -4.34
N VAL A 21 -3.44 6.04 -3.22
CA VAL A 21 -4.55 5.09 -3.10
C VAL A 21 -5.88 5.81 -3.38
N ALA A 22 -6.16 6.91 -2.68
CA ALA A 22 -7.38 7.70 -2.86
C ALA A 22 -7.57 8.16 -4.31
N ARG A 23 -6.48 8.61 -4.96
CA ARG A 23 -6.51 9.05 -6.37
C ARG A 23 -6.88 7.92 -7.32
N ARG A 24 -6.42 6.68 -7.05
CA ARG A 24 -6.66 5.52 -7.91
C ARG A 24 -8.04 4.92 -7.72
N THR A 25 -8.57 4.98 -6.51
CA THR A 25 -9.81 4.27 -6.16
C THR A 25 -11.01 5.19 -6.01
N GLN A 26 -10.79 6.51 -5.92
CA GLN A 26 -11.83 7.50 -5.62
C GLN A 26 -12.56 7.24 -4.29
N ALA A 27 -11.96 6.46 -3.38
CA ALA A 27 -12.51 6.05 -2.10
C ALA A 27 -11.64 6.54 -0.93
N VAL A 28 -12.17 6.47 0.30
CA VAL A 28 -11.42 6.84 1.51
C VAL A 28 -10.38 5.76 1.81
N PRO A 29 -9.07 6.07 1.77
CA PRO A 29 -8.02 5.10 2.05
C PRO A 29 -7.89 4.88 3.56
N LEU A 30 -7.74 3.64 3.97
CA LEU A 30 -7.49 3.24 5.36
C LEU A 30 -6.33 2.26 5.39
N PHE A 31 -5.23 2.71 5.98
CA PHE A 31 -4.06 1.88 6.17
C PHE A 31 -4.33 0.77 7.18
N SER A 32 -4.06 -0.47 6.78
CA SER A 32 -4.31 -1.69 7.55
C SER A 32 -3.04 -2.37 8.06
N GLY A 33 -1.85 -1.91 7.66
CA GLY A 33 -0.58 -2.40 8.18
C GLY A 33 0.44 -2.77 7.10
N ILE A 34 1.53 -3.38 7.57
CA ILE A 34 2.65 -3.85 6.74
C ILE A 34 2.55 -5.37 6.63
N THR A 35 2.65 -5.90 5.41
CA THR A 35 2.64 -7.36 5.16
C THR A 35 3.97 -7.84 4.59
N ALA A 36 4.32 -9.11 4.84
CA ALA A 36 5.47 -9.76 4.25
C ALA A 36 5.11 -10.42 2.90
N GLN A 37 6.11 -10.94 2.19
CA GLN A 37 5.90 -11.64 0.92
C GLN A 37 4.91 -12.80 1.07
N GLY A 38 3.98 -12.91 0.11
CA GLY A 38 3.13 -14.08 -0.08
C GLY A 38 1.63 -13.86 0.15
N TRP A 39 1.22 -13.07 1.15
CA TRP A 39 -0.21 -12.96 1.51
C TRP A 39 -0.60 -11.57 2.04
N PRO A 40 -1.16 -10.70 1.19
CA PRO A 40 -1.74 -9.44 1.63
C PRO A 40 -3.14 -9.70 2.18
N TYR A 41 -3.24 -10.25 3.39
CA TYR A 41 -4.53 -10.50 4.07
C TYR A 41 -4.79 -9.41 5.11
N CYS A 42 -5.97 -8.77 5.02
CA CYS A 42 -6.43 -7.79 6.00
C CYS A 42 -7.59 -8.39 6.82
N PRO A 43 -7.46 -8.51 8.16
CA PRO A 43 -8.56 -8.96 9.02
C PRO A 43 -9.85 -8.14 8.80
N GLY A 44 -10.99 -8.82 8.76
CA GLY A 44 -12.30 -8.21 8.50
C GLY A 44 -12.58 -7.85 7.02
N VAL A 45 -11.57 -7.89 6.15
CA VAL A 45 -11.65 -7.56 4.71
C VAL A 45 -11.39 -8.78 3.82
N GLY A 46 -10.50 -9.66 4.29
CA GLY A 46 -10.03 -10.83 3.57
C GLY A 46 -8.74 -10.56 2.78
N ARG A 47 -8.54 -11.33 1.71
CA ARG A 47 -7.40 -11.16 0.80
C ARG A 47 -7.55 -9.85 0.01
N LEU A 48 -6.50 -9.04 0.00
CA LEU A 48 -6.35 -7.88 -0.88
C LEU A 48 -6.03 -8.39 -2.28
N THR A 49 -6.74 -7.87 -3.29
CA THR A 49 -6.75 -8.42 -4.64
C THR A 49 -6.01 -7.56 -5.65
N GLU A 50 -5.89 -6.26 -5.37
CA GLU A 50 -5.26 -5.29 -6.25
C GLU A 50 -3.92 -4.82 -5.69
N ALA A 51 -2.99 -4.46 -6.57
CA ALA A 51 -1.70 -3.92 -6.16
C ALA A 51 -1.13 -2.89 -7.14
N PHE A 52 -0.31 -1.98 -6.62
CA PHE A 52 0.58 -1.16 -7.44
C PHE A 52 1.98 -1.04 -6.84
N ARG A 53 3.00 -0.91 -7.72
CA ARG A 53 4.40 -0.71 -7.33
C ARG A 53 4.63 0.73 -6.89
N VAL A 54 5.42 0.86 -5.83
CA VAL A 54 6.03 2.11 -5.34
C VAL A 54 7.52 1.85 -5.11
N PRO A 55 8.39 2.87 -5.10
CA PRO A 55 9.78 2.65 -4.71
C PRO A 55 9.85 1.98 -3.33
N GLY A 56 10.64 0.90 -3.24
CA GLY A 56 10.81 0.13 -2.01
C GLY A 56 9.66 -0.80 -1.62
N GLY A 57 8.58 -0.92 -2.41
CA GLY A 57 7.48 -1.82 -2.04
C GLY A 57 6.32 -1.97 -3.02
N LEU A 58 5.32 -2.74 -2.59
CA LEU A 58 4.00 -2.85 -3.19
C LEU A 58 2.95 -2.28 -2.24
N VAL A 59 1.96 -1.61 -2.78
CA VAL A 59 0.73 -1.29 -2.06
C VAL A 59 -0.34 -2.26 -2.52
N TRP A 60 -0.81 -3.12 -1.62
CA TRP A 60 -1.95 -4.00 -1.83
C TRP A 60 -3.21 -3.35 -1.31
N TRP A 61 -4.32 -3.50 -1.99
CA TRP A 61 -5.58 -2.90 -1.54
C TRP A 61 -6.82 -3.66 -2.02
N LYS A 62 -7.95 -3.31 -1.40
CA LYS A 62 -9.29 -3.77 -1.77
C LYS A 62 -10.32 -2.76 -1.29
N GLU A 63 -11.33 -2.51 -2.11
CA GLU A 63 -12.49 -1.70 -1.73
C GLU A 63 -13.53 -2.55 -0.99
N VAL A 64 -14.05 -2.03 0.12
CA VAL A 64 -15.15 -2.62 0.88
C VAL A 64 -16.06 -1.49 1.38
N GLY A 65 -17.31 -1.46 0.91
CA GLY A 65 -18.32 -0.53 1.43
C GLY A 65 -18.00 0.96 1.24
N GLY A 66 -17.30 1.35 0.17
CA GLY A 66 -16.90 2.73 -0.11
C GLY A 66 -15.61 3.17 0.59
N GLU A 67 -14.97 2.29 1.35
CA GLU A 67 -13.62 2.47 1.89
C GLU A 67 -12.63 1.60 1.14
N VAL A 68 -11.37 2.03 1.06
CA VAL A 68 -10.28 1.20 0.56
C VAL A 68 -9.34 0.83 1.68
N ARG A 69 -9.23 -0.47 1.93
CA ARG A 69 -8.31 -1.04 2.91
C ARG A 69 -7.04 -1.44 2.19
N TRP A 70 -5.91 -0.97 2.68
CA TRP A 70 -4.64 -1.18 2.00
C TRP A 70 -3.50 -1.51 2.95
N MET A 71 -2.55 -2.29 2.47
CA MET A 71 -1.35 -2.69 3.19
C MET A 71 -0.11 -2.44 2.34
N TRP A 72 0.99 -2.08 3.00
CA TRP A 72 2.28 -1.96 2.34
C TRP A 72 3.07 -3.25 2.47
N GLN A 73 3.66 -3.71 1.38
CA GLN A 73 4.62 -4.81 1.38
C GLN A 73 6.00 -4.25 1.01
N PRO A 74 6.99 -4.31 1.91
CA PRO A 74 8.35 -3.94 1.55
C PRO A 74 8.88 -4.92 0.50
N LEU A 75 9.54 -4.38 -0.52
CA LEU A 75 10.29 -5.17 -1.50
C LEU A 75 11.78 -4.97 -1.22
N THR A 76 12.52 -6.07 -1.22
CA THR A 76 13.99 -6.03 -1.13
C THR A 76 14.55 -5.31 -2.36
N PRO A 77 15.56 -4.43 -2.22
CA PRO A 77 16.17 -3.78 -3.37
C PRO A 77 16.78 -4.84 -4.31
N GLY A 78 16.18 -5.02 -5.50
CA GLY A 78 16.64 -6.00 -6.50
C GLY A 78 15.59 -6.98 -7.03
N GLU A 79 14.36 -6.95 -6.49
CA GLU A 79 13.17 -7.70 -6.97
C GLU A 79 12.10 -6.79 -7.62
#